data_AF-A0A0G1NQC7-F1
#
_entry.id   AF-A0A0G1NQC7-F1
#
_cell.length_a   1.000
_cell.length_b   1.000
_cell.length_c   1.000
_cell.angle_alpha   90.00
_cell.angle_beta   90.00
_cell.angle_gamma   90.00
#
_symmetry.space_group_name_H-M   'P 1'
#
loop_
_entity.id
_entity.type
_entity.pdbx_description
1 polymer ?
#
loop_
_entity_poly.entity_id
_entity_poly.type
_entity_poly.pdbx_seq_one_letter_code
_entity_poly.pdbx_strand_id
1 'polypeptide(L)'
;MLVLRLKRVGRKGQPSFRVIVTPKKAGGPAGKPKEYLGWFNPFTKEFQLKSERISYWLSQGAQPSETMHNLLIKAGLLDGKKIPLHGKEKHPEPVAEAKPEAKPEAVETKPEAEPAPAE
;
A
#
# COMPACT_ATOMS: atom_id res chain seq x y z
N MET A 1 -3.95 -1.70 5.56
CA MET A 1 -2.57 -1.26 5.25
C MET A 1 -2.48 -0.59 3.88
N LEU A 2 -1.64 0.44 3.78
CA LEU A 2 -1.23 1.04 2.50
C LEU A 2 -0.11 0.20 1.88
N VAL A 3 -0.12 0.11 0.56
CA VAL A 3 0.83 -0.69 -0.22
C VAL A 3 1.40 0.14 -1.35
N LEU A 4 2.73 0.17 -1.45
CA LEU A 4 3.44 0.66 -2.63
C LEU A 4 3.54 -0.47 -3.66
N ARG A 5 3.00 -0.25 -4.85
CA ARG A 5 2.97 -1.26 -5.92
C ARG A 5 3.11 -0.65 -7.31
N LEU A 6 3.39 -1.52 -8.28
CA LEU A 6 3.46 -1.17 -9.69
C LEU A 6 2.10 -1.38 -10.36
N LYS A 7 1.64 -0.37 -11.11
CA LYS A 7 0.45 -0.43 -11.98
C LYS A 7 0.91 -0.41 -13.43
N ARG A 8 0.54 -1.43 -14.20
CA ARG A 8 0.80 -1.46 -15.64
C ARG A 8 -0.07 -0.40 -16.34
N VAL A 9 0.57 0.44 -17.15
CA VAL A 9 -0.08 1.47 -17.98
C VAL A 9 0.32 1.40 -19.45
N GLY A 10 1.33 0.58 -19.80
CA GLY A 10 1.79 0.41 -21.17
C GLY A 10 0.91 -0.51 -22.03
N ARG A 11 1.19 -0.52 -23.34
CA ARG A 11 0.45 -1.29 -24.35
C ARG A 11 0.79 -2.79 -24.28
N LYS A 12 0.06 -3.61 -25.07
CA LYS A 12 0.43 -5.01 -25.32
C LYS A 12 1.81 -5.03 -26.00
N GLY A 13 2.72 -5.88 -25.53
CA GLY A 13 4.11 -5.94 -26.03
C GLY A 13 5.05 -4.84 -25.51
N GLN A 14 4.52 -3.74 -24.98
CA GLN A 14 5.31 -2.66 -24.37
C GLN A 14 4.81 -2.32 -22.97
N PRO A 15 5.05 -3.18 -21.95
CA PRO A 15 4.77 -2.85 -20.56
C PRO A 15 5.54 -1.61 -20.10
N SER A 16 4.81 -0.65 -19.54
CA SER A 16 5.33 0.44 -18.72
C SER A 16 4.56 0.43 -17.40
N PHE A 17 5.23 0.74 -16.30
CA PHE A 17 4.64 0.72 -14.96
C PHE A 17 4.66 2.10 -14.33
N ARG A 18 3.60 2.42 -13.58
CA ARG A 18 3.56 3.55 -12.64
C ARG A 18 3.71 3.04 -11.22
N VAL A 19 4.46 3.78 -10.41
CA VAL A 19 4.55 3.55 -8.98
C VAL A 19 3.38 4.26 -8.31
N ILE A 20 2.58 3.49 -7.58
CA ILE A 20 1.36 3.99 -6.94
C ILE A 20 1.28 3.58 -5.47
N VAL A 21 0.59 4.41 -4.70
CA VAL A 21 0.16 4.10 -3.33
C VAL A 21 -1.32 3.77 -3.33
N THR A 22 -1.67 2.58 -2.83
CA THR A 22 -3.05 2.10 -2.74
C THR A 22 -3.31 1.34 -1.44
N PRO A 23 -4.53 1.36 -0.90
CA PRO A 23 -4.91 0.44 0.17
C PRO A 23 -4.97 -1.01 -0.36
N LYS A 24 -4.55 -2.00 0.45
CA LYS A 24 -4.54 -3.43 0.07
C LYS A 24 -5.91 -3.95 -0.42
N LYS A 25 -7.01 -3.42 0.12
CA LYS A 25 -8.39 -3.83 -0.17
C LYS A 25 -8.93 -3.29 -1.51
N ALA A 26 -8.31 -2.26 -2.09
CA ALA A 26 -8.71 -1.78 -3.42
C ALA A 26 -8.33 -2.86 -4.44
N GLY A 27 -9.35 -3.46 -5.09
CA GLY A 27 -9.32 -4.70 -5.88
C GLY A 27 -8.33 -4.77 -7.05
N GLY A 28 -7.04 -4.69 -6.75
CA GLY A 28 -5.95 -4.82 -7.71
C GLY A 28 -5.37 -3.49 -8.21
N PRO A 29 -4.37 -3.57 -9.11
CA PRO A 29 -3.67 -2.41 -9.65
C PRO A 29 -4.57 -1.52 -10.54
N ALA A 30 -5.76 -1.98 -10.93
CA ALA A 30 -6.69 -1.25 -11.78
C ALA A 30 -7.38 -0.06 -11.07
N GLY A 31 -7.50 -0.11 -9.74
CA GLY A 31 -8.19 0.90 -8.94
C GLY A 31 -7.55 2.30 -8.98
N LYS A 32 -8.28 3.27 -8.40
CA LYS A 32 -7.81 4.65 -8.23
C LYS A 32 -6.75 4.70 -7.11
N PRO A 33 -5.51 5.11 -7.42
CA PRO A 33 -4.48 5.27 -6.40
C PRO A 33 -4.70 6.53 -5.58
N LYS A 34 -4.15 6.54 -4.36
CA LYS A 34 -4.12 7.74 -3.52
C LYS A 34 -3.12 8.76 -4.05
N GLU A 35 -1.98 8.29 -4.54
CA GLU A 35 -0.94 9.13 -5.12
C GLU A 35 -0.09 8.38 -6.15
N TYR A 36 0.42 9.12 -7.14
CA TYR A 36 1.42 8.67 -8.11
C TYR A 36 2.82 9.16 -7.70
N LEU A 37 3.72 8.21 -7.45
CA LEU A 37 5.06 8.48 -6.93
C LEU A 37 6.16 8.41 -8.00
N GLY A 38 5.84 7.92 -9.19
CA GLY A 38 6.83 7.74 -10.24
C GLY A 38 6.44 6.76 -11.33
N TRP A 39 7.44 6.35 -12.11
CA TRP A 39 7.31 5.35 -13.18
C TRP A 39 8.54 4.46 -13.28
N PHE A 40 8.35 3.30 -13.91
CA PHE A 40 9.37 2.30 -14.17
C PHE A 40 9.15 1.69 -15.55
N ASN A 41 10.20 1.65 -16.37
CA ASN A 41 10.20 0.98 -17.66
C ASN A 41 11.09 -0.28 -17.59
N PRO A 42 10.52 -1.49 -17.79
CA PRO A 42 11.28 -2.73 -17.71
C PRO A 42 12.26 -2.93 -18.87
N PHE A 43 12.03 -2.31 -20.04
CA PHE A 43 12.91 -2.48 -21.21
C PHE A 43 14.18 -1.66 -21.08
N THR A 44 14.03 -0.36 -20.84
CA THR A 44 15.18 0.54 -20.65
C THR A 44 15.78 0.42 -19.26
N LYS A 45 15.09 -0.26 -18.33
CA LYS A 45 15.44 -0.38 -16.90
C LYS A 45 15.53 0.96 -16.19
N GLU A 46 15.00 2.01 -16.79
CA GLU A 46 14.93 3.35 -16.22
C GLU A 46 13.74 3.46 -15.26
N PHE A 47 13.94 4.24 -14.21
CA PHE A 47 12.90 4.58 -13.25
C PHE A 47 13.05 6.02 -12.83
N GLN A 48 11.93 6.63 -12.46
CA GLN A 48 11.90 7.95 -11.85
C GLN A 48 10.99 7.88 -10.63
N LEU A 49 11.54 8.26 -9.48
CA LEU A 49 10.87 8.17 -8.19
C LEU A 49 10.92 9.53 -7.48
N LYS A 50 9.81 9.91 -6.86
CA LYS A 50 9.74 11.06 -5.94
C LYS A 50 10.20 10.62 -4.55
N SER A 51 11.50 10.73 -4.29
CA SER A 51 12.16 10.33 -3.05
C SER A 51 11.44 10.85 -1.80
N GLU A 52 11.17 12.14 -1.72
CA GLU A 52 10.54 12.77 -0.55
C GLU A 52 9.18 12.17 -0.20
N ARG A 53 8.34 11.95 -1.22
CA ARG A 53 7.01 11.38 -1.03
C ARG A 53 7.09 9.91 -0.66
N ILE A 54 8.02 9.16 -1.22
CA ILE A 54 8.24 7.76 -0.88
C ILE A 54 8.65 7.64 0.59
N SER A 55 9.61 8.44 1.05
CA SER A 55 10.04 8.45 2.45
C SER A 55 8.88 8.79 3.39
N TYR A 56 8.05 9.77 3.03
CA TYR A 56 6.84 10.08 3.78
C TYR A 56 5.90 8.86 3.91
N TRP A 57 5.59 8.18 2.80
CA TRP A 57 4.70 7.02 2.84
C TRP A 57 5.29 5.83 3.60
N LEU A 58 6.61 5.62 3.52
CA LEU A 58 7.31 4.61 4.32
C LEU A 58 7.17 4.91 5.82
N SER A 59 7.36 6.16 6.24
CA SER A 59 7.15 6.58 7.63
C SER A 59 5.70 6.45 8.10
N GLN A 60 4.73 6.54 7.18
CA GLN A 60 3.31 6.30 7.46
C GLN A 60 2.94 4.79 7.49
N GLY A 61 3.92 3.89 7.38
CA GLY A 61 3.71 2.44 7.44
C GLY A 61 3.23 1.82 6.12
N ALA A 62 3.48 2.46 4.98
CA ALA A 62 3.20 1.85 3.69
C ALA A 62 4.20 0.70 3.40
N GLN A 63 3.67 -0.46 3.04
CA GLN A 63 4.48 -1.65 2.76
C GLN A 63 4.77 -1.76 1.25
N PRO A 64 6.04 -1.85 0.81
CA PRO A 64 6.37 -2.09 -0.58
C PRO A 64 6.16 -3.55 -0.98
N SER A 65 5.70 -3.78 -2.22
CA SER A 65 5.72 -5.13 -2.83
C SER A 65 7.15 -5.58 -3.12
N GLU A 66 7.41 -6.89 -3.27
CA GLU A 66 8.76 -7.45 -3.45
C GLU A 66 9.56 -6.80 -4.59
N THR A 67 8.92 -6.60 -5.76
CA THR A 67 9.57 -5.89 -6.89
C THR A 67 9.85 -4.43 -6.56
N MET A 68 8.94 -3.78 -5.81
CA MET A 68 9.09 -2.38 -5.39
C MET A 68 10.22 -2.23 -4.37
N HIS A 69 10.35 -3.17 -3.43
CA HIS A 69 11.45 -3.23 -2.46
C HIS A 69 12.81 -3.30 -3.18
N ASN A 70 12.93 -4.19 -4.17
CA ASN A 70 14.15 -4.28 -4.98
C ASN A 70 14.44 -3.01 -5.79
N LEU A 71 13.41 -2.30 -6.24
CA LEU A 71 13.55 -1.04 -6.98
C LEU A 71 13.99 0.10 -6.03
N LEU A 72 13.44 0.15 -4.82
CA LEU A 72 13.82 1.11 -3.80
C LEU A 72 15.26 0.91 -3.30
N ILE A 73 15.71 -0.33 -3.16
CA ILE A 73 17.12 -0.64 -2.87
C ILE A 73 18.03 -0.14 -4.00
N LYS A 74 17.65 -0.37 -5.26
CA LYS A 74 18.40 0.14 -6.42
C LYS A 74 18.45 1.67 -6.45
N ALA A 75 17.42 2.33 -5.95
CA ALA A 75 17.34 3.78 -5.86
C ALA A 75 18.06 4.36 -4.62
N GLY A 76 18.59 3.52 -3.72
CA GLY A 76 19.23 3.97 -2.48
C GLY A 76 18.26 4.55 -1.44
N LEU A 77 16.94 4.32 -1.60
CA LEU A 77 15.90 4.81 -0.68
C LEU A 77 15.64 3.87 0.49
N LEU A 78 16.04 2.60 0.35
CA LEU A 78 15.97 1.58 1.38
C LEU A 78 17.30 0.84 1.44
N ASP A 79 17.83 0.64 2.64
CA ASP A 79 18.97 -0.23 2.87
C ASP A 79 18.45 -1.62 3.26
N GLY A 80 18.79 -2.65 2.47
CA GLY A 80 18.26 -3.99 2.70
C GLY A 80 18.68 -5.01 1.66
N LYS A 81 18.57 -6.29 2.03
CA LYS A 81 18.87 -7.41 1.14
C LYS A 81 17.82 -7.49 0.04
N LYS A 82 18.28 -7.63 -1.21
CA LYS A 82 17.40 -7.83 -2.37
C LYS A 82 16.69 -9.18 -2.23
N ILE A 83 15.38 -9.19 -2.44
CA ILE A 83 14.56 -10.39 -2.39
C ILE A 83 14.64 -11.07 -3.76
N PRO A 84 15.08 -12.34 -3.86
CA PRO A 84 15.11 -13.06 -5.14
C PRO A 84 13.68 -13.27 -5.65
N LEU A 85 13.41 -12.85 -6.89
CA LEU A 85 12.07 -12.91 -7.50
C LEU A 85 11.82 -14.23 -8.26
N HIS A 86 12.84 -15.06 -8.49
CA HIS A 86 12.73 -16.34 -9.19
C HIS A 86 13.31 -17.45 -8.30
N GLY A 87 12.43 -18.26 -7.72
CA GLY A 87 12.73 -19.26 -6.69
C GLY A 87 11.91 -18.99 -5.43
N LYS A 88 10.83 -19.74 -5.23
CA LYS A 88 9.92 -19.60 -4.08
C LYS A 88 10.66 -19.81 -2.76
N GLU A 89 10.58 -18.85 -1.86
CA GLU A 89 10.36 -19.13 -0.43
C GLU A 89 9.29 -18.17 0.09
N LYS A 90 8.20 -18.79 0.55
CA LYS A 90 7.21 -18.14 1.41
C LYS A 90 7.97 -17.59 2.62
N HIS A 91 7.63 -16.37 3.03
CA HIS A 91 7.62 -16.11 4.46
C HIS A 91 6.40 -15.29 4.85
N PRO A 92 5.97 -15.44 6.10
CA PRO A 92 4.68 -15.94 6.48
C PRO A 92 3.69 -14.78 6.66
N GLU A 93 2.41 -15.10 6.67
CA GLU A 93 1.45 -14.27 7.39
C GLU A 93 1.98 -14.13 8.83
N PRO A 94 2.20 -12.92 9.37
CA PRO A 94 2.39 -12.79 10.80
C PRO A 94 1.04 -13.06 11.44
N VAL A 95 0.84 -14.30 11.86
CA VAL A 95 -0.13 -14.64 12.88
C VAL A 95 0.44 -14.10 14.19
N ALA A 96 -0.23 -13.09 14.73
CA ALA A 96 -0.33 -12.75 16.14
C ALA A 96 0.97 -12.62 16.97
N GLU A 97 1.32 -11.38 17.28
CA GLU A 97 1.58 -11.02 18.68
C GLU A 97 0.47 -10.07 19.13
N ALA A 98 -0.42 -10.65 19.93
CA ALA A 98 -1.39 -9.93 20.74
C ALA A 98 -0.66 -9.23 21.88
N LYS A 99 -1.10 -8.01 22.21
CA LYS A 99 -1.30 -7.67 23.62
C LYS A 99 -2.74 -7.14 23.79
N PRO A 100 -3.51 -7.71 24.74
CA PRO A 100 -4.95 -7.55 24.86
C PRO A 100 -5.30 -6.43 25.85
N GLU A 101 -6.30 -5.60 25.53
CA GLU A 101 -7.12 -4.94 26.54
C GLU A 101 -8.57 -4.94 26.04
N ALA A 102 -9.29 -5.98 26.46
CA ALA A 102 -10.73 -5.93 26.60
C ALA A 102 -11.04 -5.24 27.93
N LYS A 103 -11.90 -4.21 27.90
CA LYS A 103 -13.06 -4.07 28.79
C LYS A 103 -13.96 -2.91 28.31
N PRO A 104 -15.25 -2.92 28.66
CA PRO A 104 -16.36 -2.88 27.71
C PRO A 104 -17.36 -1.74 28.02
N GLU A 105 -18.31 -1.50 27.11
CA GLU A 105 -19.65 -0.89 27.33
C GLU A 105 -20.19 -0.63 25.90
N ALA A 106 -21.18 -1.30 25.31
CA ALA A 106 -22.39 -1.96 25.79
C ALA A 106 -23.37 -1.03 26.52
N VAL A 107 -23.91 -0.03 25.82
CA VAL A 107 -25.28 0.50 25.97
C VAL A 107 -25.68 1.09 24.60
N GLU A 108 -26.25 0.31 23.68
CA GLU A 108 -27.70 0.24 23.43
C GLU A 108 -28.49 1.51 23.80
N THR A 109 -28.83 2.33 22.80
CA THR A 109 -30.07 3.13 22.85
C THR A 109 -30.56 3.43 21.44
N LYS A 110 -31.64 2.75 21.08
CA LYS A 110 -32.63 3.12 20.08
C LYS A 110 -33.97 2.68 20.71
N PRO A 111 -35.14 3.32 20.49
CA PRO A 111 -35.51 4.72 20.20
C PRO A 111 -36.64 5.24 21.14
N GLU A 112 -36.88 6.55 21.26
CA GLU A 112 -38.15 7.13 21.75
C GLU A 112 -38.23 8.57 21.21
N ALA A 113 -39.03 8.84 20.17
CA ALA A 113 -40.43 9.29 20.18
C ALA A 113 -40.64 10.72 20.72
N GLU A 114 -41.29 11.54 19.88
CA GLU A 114 -41.98 12.84 20.03
C GLU A 114 -42.46 13.26 21.45
N PRO A 115 -42.76 14.55 21.75
CA PRO A 115 -43.36 15.57 20.84
C PRO A 115 -42.91 17.05 21.02
N ALA A 116 -43.53 17.89 20.19
CA ALA A 116 -43.58 19.36 20.18
C ALA A 116 -43.73 20.06 21.56
N PRO A 117 -43.31 21.34 21.67
CA PRO A 117 -44.24 22.48 21.57
C PRO A 117 -43.64 23.66 20.75
N ALA A 118 -44.39 24.35 19.88
CA ALA A 118 -45.28 25.48 20.17
C ALA A 118 -44.59 26.67 20.85
N GLU A 119 -44.19 27.66 20.05
CA GLU A 119 -44.49 29.10 20.24
C GLU A 119 -44.54 29.78 18.86
#